data_AF-A0A951A749-F1
#
_entry.id   AF-A0A951A749-F1
#
_cell.length_a   1.000
_cell.length_b   1.000
_cell.length_c   1.000
_cell.angle_alpha   90.00
_cell.angle_beta   90.00
_cell.angle_gamma   90.00
#
_symmetry.space_group_name_H-M   'P 1'
#
loop_
_entity.id
_entity.type
_entity.pdbx_description
1 polymer ?
#
loop_
_entity_poly.entity_id
_entity_poly.type
_entity_poly.pdbx_seq_one_letter_code
_entity_poly.pdbx_strand_id
1 'polypeptide(L)' 'MSDYQRTDLSQLPPSTPDEIRAMVKRTGIELPEELMQQFIAAWPAYEAMVRRIPRRRAYAEEPAHTYRPERVVKAQ' A
#
# COMPACT_ATOMS: atom_id res chain seq x y z
N MET A 1 -32.83 -2.51 2.42
CA MET A 1 -31.69 -3.10 1.69
C MET A 1 -30.53 -2.17 1.91
N SER A 2 -29.63 -2.51 2.83
CA SER A 2 -28.58 -1.59 3.27
C SER A 2 -27.44 -1.64 2.27
N ASP A 3 -27.15 -0.49 1.65
CA ASP A 3 -25.90 -0.23 0.94
C ASP A 3 -24.73 -0.44 1.91
N TYR A 4 -24.24 -1.68 2.00
CA TYR A 4 -22.92 -1.96 2.51
C TYR A 4 -21.94 -1.34 1.52
N GLN A 5 -21.71 -0.03 1.67
CA GLN A 5 -20.69 0.73 0.94
C GLN A 5 -19.40 -0.08 0.97
N ARG A 6 -18.99 -0.61 -0.18
CA ARG A 6 -17.72 -1.31 -0.33
C ARG A 6 -16.62 -0.35 0.11
N THR A 7 -16.03 -0.63 1.27
CA THR A 7 -15.00 0.23 1.89
C THR A 7 -13.61 -0.03 1.35
N ASP A 8 -13.46 -0.90 0.35
CA ASP A 8 -12.17 -1.35 -0.21
C ASP A 8 -12.01 -0.92 -1.68
N LEU A 9 -10.85 -1.21 -2.29
CA LEU A 9 -10.48 -0.76 -3.64
C LEU A 9 -10.62 -1.86 -4.70
N SER A 10 -11.34 -2.95 -4.41
CA SER A 10 -11.49 -4.10 -5.31
C SER A 10 -12.07 -3.76 -6.69
N GLN A 11 -12.81 -2.65 -6.80
CA GLN A 11 -13.53 -2.25 -8.02
C GLN A 11 -12.68 -1.45 -9.01
N LEU A 12 -11.50 -0.97 -8.60
CA LEU A 12 -10.65 -0.19 -9.51
C LEU A 12 -10.12 -1.08 -10.64
N PRO A 13 -9.86 -0.55 -11.85
CA PRO A 13 -9.14 -1.30 -12.87
C PRO A 13 -7.71 -1.59 -12.40
N PRO A 14 -7.10 -2.74 -12.74
CA PRO A 14 -5.69 -3.02 -12.43
C PRO A 14 -4.76 -1.93 -12.93
N SER A 15 -3.65 -1.70 -12.23
CA SER A 15 -2.64 -0.73 -12.67
C SER A 15 -1.99 -1.20 -13.98
N THR A 16 -1.81 -0.27 -14.91
CA THR A 16 -1.09 -0.50 -16.16
C THR A 16 0.43 -0.49 -15.93
N PRO A 17 1.23 -1.12 -16.83
CA PRO A 17 2.70 -1.06 -16.76
C PRO A 17 3.26 0.37 -16.70
N ASP A 18 2.66 1.31 -17.43
CA ASP A 18 3.10 2.70 -17.47
C ASP A 18 2.81 3.44 -16.16
N GLU A 19 1.66 3.17 -15.54
CA GLU A 19 1.34 3.68 -14.20
C GLU A 19 2.31 3.13 -13.15
N ILE A 20 2.67 1.84 -13.24
CA ILE A 20 3.65 1.22 -12.35
C ILE A 20 5.03 1.88 -12.51
N ARG A 21 5.50 2.10 -13.74
CA ARG A 21 6.75 2.83 -14.02
C ARG A 21 6.71 4.24 -13.47
N ALA A 22 5.59 4.95 -13.64
CA ALA A 22 5.42 6.30 -13.09
C ALA A 22 5.43 6.32 -11.55
N MET A 23 4.83 5.31 -10.89
CA MET A 23 4.87 5.17 -9.43
C MET A 23 6.29 4.94 -8.92
N VAL A 24 7.06 4.04 -9.54
CA VAL A 24 8.47 3.80 -9.17
C VAL A 24 9.31 5.07 -9.37
N LYS A 25 9.10 5.80 -10.46
CA LYS A 25 9.81 7.08 -10.67
C LYS A 25 9.50 8.11 -9.58
N ARG A 26 8.26 8.18 -9.09
CA ARG A 26 7.86 9.11 -8.03
C ARG A 26 8.50 8.82 -6.67
N THR A 27 8.93 7.59 -6.41
CA THR A 27 9.66 7.25 -5.18
C THR A 27 11.15 7.59 -5.26
N GLY A 28 11.62 8.11 -6.41
CA GLY A 28 13.04 8.40 -6.64
C GLY A 28 13.88 7.15 -6.84
N ILE A 29 13.27 5.99 -7.08
CA ILE A 29 13.96 4.74 -7.34
C ILE A 29 14.20 4.62 -8.85
N GLU A 30 15.46 4.45 -9.24
CA GLU A 30 15.84 4.06 -10.59
C GLU A 30 16.09 2.55 -10.63
N LEU A 31 15.28 1.83 -11.41
CA LEU A 31 15.44 0.39 -11.61
C LEU A 31 16.00 0.14 -13.02
N PRO A 32 17.01 -0.73 -13.17
CA PRO A 32 17.33 -1.35 -14.45
C PRO A 32 16.10 -1.95 -15.11
N GLU A 33 16.03 -1.94 -16.43
CA GLU A 33 14.84 -2.36 -17.19
C GLU A 33 14.44 -3.80 -16.87
N GLU A 34 15.41 -4.70 -16.68
CA GLU A 34 15.16 -6.10 -16.30
C GLU A 34 14.45 -6.20 -14.95
N LEU A 35 14.86 -5.40 -13.98
CA LEU A 35 14.23 -5.36 -12.65
C LEU A 35 12.86 -4.67 -12.69
N MET A 36 12.70 -3.65 -13.53
CA MET A 36 11.41 -3.02 -13.76
C MET A 36 10.39 -4.02 -14.34
N GLN A 37 10.80 -4.85 -15.31
CA GLN A 37 9.93 -5.89 -15.87
C GLN A 37 9.54 -6.94 -14.84
N GLN A 38 10.48 -7.39 -14.01
CA GLN A 38 10.17 -8.30 -12.90
C GLN A 38 9.20 -7.67 -11.89
N PHE A 39 9.38 -6.38 -11.59
CA PHE A 39 8.49 -5.65 -10.69
C PHE A 39 7.07 -5.53 -11.26
N ILE A 40 6.94 -5.16 -12.54
CA ILE A 40 5.65 -5.10 -13.24
C ILE A 40 4.97 -6.47 -13.23
N ALA A 41 5.72 -7.56 -13.43
CA ALA A 41 5.17 -8.92 -13.40
C ALA A 41 4.68 -9.32 -11.99
N ALA A 42 5.35 -8.87 -10.92
CA ALA A 42 4.98 -9.17 -9.55
C ALA A 42 3.86 -8.26 -8.99
N TRP A 43 3.71 -7.06 -9.55
CA TRP A 43 2.79 -6.02 -9.05
C TRP A 43 1.33 -6.48 -8.89
N PRO A 44 0.71 -7.22 -9.83
CA PRO A 44 -0.71 -7.58 -9.72
C PRO A 44 -1.06 -8.37 -8.45
N ALA A 45 -0.15 -9.23 -7.98
CA ALA A 45 -0.36 -10.01 -6.75
C ALA A 45 -0.35 -9.11 -5.51
N TYR A 46 0.59 -8.17 -5.44
CA TYR A 46 0.65 -7.17 -4.38
C TYR A 46 -0.56 -6.24 -4.41
N GLU A 47 -0.92 -5.76 -5.60
CA GLU A 47 -2.05 -4.86 -5.81
C GLU A 47 -3.38 -5.50 -5.37
N ALA A 48 -3.63 -6.76 -5.73
CA ALA A 48 -4.81 -7.50 -5.28
C ALA A 48 -4.87 -7.61 -3.75
N MET A 49 -3.72 -7.83 -3.09
CA MET A 49 -3.63 -7.88 -1.63
C MET A 49 -3.95 -6.54 -0.97
N VAL A 50 -3.49 -5.43 -1.53
CA VAL A 50 -3.75 -4.09 -0.97
C VAL A 50 -5.20 -3.69 -1.19
N ARG A 51 -5.78 -4.03 -2.35
CA ARG A 51 -7.14 -3.63 -2.72
C ARG A 51 -8.23 -4.22 -1.84
N ARG A 52 -7.99 -5.37 -1.18
CA ARG A 52 -8.92 -5.98 -0.21
C ARG A 52 -8.88 -5.33 1.18
N ILE A 53 -7.95 -4.42 1.45
CA ILE A 53 -7.83 -3.79 2.77
C ILE A 53 -8.97 -2.76 2.93
N PRO A 54 -9.82 -2.89 3.96
CA PRO A 54 -10.86 -1.90 4.24
C PRO A 54 -10.24 -0.53 4.54
N ARG A 55 -10.73 0.51 3.86
CA ARG A 55 -10.29 1.89 4.07
C ARG A 55 -10.93 2.54 5.29
N ARG A 56 -12.12 2.09 5.67
CA ARG A 56 -12.79 2.55 6.90
C ARG A 56 -12.42 1.61 8.03
N ARG A 57 -11.67 2.14 8.99
CA ARG A 57 -11.36 1.45 10.25
C ARG A 57 -12.28 2.00 11.34
N ALA A 58 -12.67 1.16 12.29
CA ALA A 58 -13.41 1.65 13.46
C ALA A 58 -12.53 2.61 14.27
N TYR A 59 -13.13 3.59 14.95
CA TYR A 59 -12.39 4.58 15.74
C TYR A 59 -11.48 3.95 16.81
N ALA A 60 -11.83 2.76 17.31
CA ALA A 60 -11.06 2.02 18.30
C ALA A 60 -9.96 1.11 17.70
N GLU A 61 -9.79 1.07 16.38
CA GLU A 61 -8.69 0.34 15.75
C GLU A 61 -7.39 1.15 15.84
N GLU A 62 -6.68 0.95 16.94
CA GLU A 62 -5.34 1.50 17.15
C GLU A 62 -4.29 0.85 16.21
N PRO A 63 -3.23 1.57 15.82
CA PRO A 63 -2.08 0.97 15.13
C PRO A 63 -1.48 -0.17 15.96
N ALA A 64 -1.00 -1.22 15.30
CA ALA A 64 -0.34 -2.34 15.98
C ALA A 64 0.88 -1.91 16.83
N HIS A 65 1.50 -0.79 16.47
CA HIS A 65 2.58 -0.18 17.22
C HIS A 65 2.28 1.31 17.40
N THR A 66 2.10 1.73 18.65
CA THR A 66 1.97 3.14 19.04
C THR A 66 3.33 3.66 19.49
N TYR A 67 3.71 4.85 19.01
CA TYR A 67 4.93 5.52 19.45
C TYR A 67 4.91 5.76 20.96
N ARG A 68 5.97 5.34 21.67
CA ARG A 68 6.14 5.54 23.12
C ARG A 68 7.43 6.33 23.38
N PRO A 69 7.36 7.66 23.55
CA PRO A 69 8.54 8.52 23.66
C PRO A 69 9.44 8.15 24.86
N GLU A 70 8.85 7.63 25.95
CA GLU A 70 9.57 7.22 27.17
C GLU A 70 10.59 6.09 26.95
N ARG A 71 10.47 5.32 25.86
CA ARG A 71 11.43 4.27 25.51
C ARG A 71 12.65 4.76 24.70
N VAL A 72 12.63 6.01 24.24
CA VAL A 72 13.67 6.57 23.35
C VAL A 72 14.73 7.35 24.13
N VAL A 73 14.47 7.72 25.38
CA VAL A 73 15.46 8.40 26.22
C VAL A 73 16.41 7.35 26.81
N LYS A 74 17.61 7.23 26.23
CA LYS A 74 18.75 6.65 26.95
C LYS A 74 18.91 7.46 28.24
N ALA A 75 18.82 6.79 29.38
CA ALA A 75 19.28 7.32 30.65
C ALA A 75 20.69 7.90 30.44
N GLN A 76 20.86 9.18 30.74
CA GLN A 76 22.17 9.81 30.89
C GLN A 76 22.89 9.17 32.07
#